data_AF-A0A7Y3JAD3-F1
#
_entry.id   AF-A0A7Y3JAD3-F1
#
_cell.length_a   1.000
_cell.length_b   1.000
_cell.length_c   1.000
_cell.angle_alpha   90.00
_cell.angle_beta   90.00
_cell.angle_gamma   90.00
#
_symmetry.space_group_name_H-M   'P 1'
#
loop_
_entity.id
_entity.type
_entity.pdbx_description
1 polymer ?
#
loop_
_entity_poly.entity_id
_entity_poly.type
_entity_poly.pdbx_seq_one_letter_code
_entity_poly.pdbx_strand_id
1 'polypeptide(L)'
;MSTHVQPKGYFLPGPSAYPAMAATGALTMAFGLTFWFNGVPHGDLLFFLGLFFFVFTKFRWFGKTISESEAGKHNLAVDTSFRWSMSWFIFSEVMFFASFFGALYYSRVYSLPDLSALHSKILWPAFSGAWPSVGPAGLIPNIKEAMDPWPIPTINTALLLSSGLTLTISHHALRASHRKNAILWMMLTLILGFAFLLCQAYEYHHAYEVLGIKLSSGIYGSTFFMLTGFHGFHVFLGGTMLSVVLFRLIRGDFTAEHHFGFEAAAWYWHFVDVVWLLLYVLVYWL
;
A
#
# COMPACT_ATOMS: atom_id res chain seq x y z
N MET A 1 -24.33 29.26 -9.96
CA MET A 1 -24.85 28.13 -10.76
C MET A 1 -24.32 28.29 -12.18
N SER A 2 -23.23 27.62 -12.55
CA SER A 2 -22.88 27.46 -13.95
C SER A 2 -23.63 26.23 -14.46
N THR A 3 -24.52 26.43 -15.42
CA THR A 3 -25.20 25.37 -16.15
C THR A 3 -24.21 24.75 -17.13
N HIS A 4 -23.30 23.92 -16.64
CA HIS A 4 -22.44 23.12 -17.51
C HIS A 4 -23.31 22.06 -18.20
N VAL A 5 -23.65 22.33 -19.47
CA VAL A 5 -24.26 21.33 -20.35
C VAL A 5 -23.31 20.14 -20.41
N GLN A 6 -23.73 19.01 -19.84
CA GLN A 6 -22.95 17.79 -19.86
C GLN A 6 -22.67 17.36 -21.30
N PRO A 7 -21.41 17.01 -21.64
CA PRO A 7 -21.09 16.56 -23.00
C PRO A 7 -21.91 15.30 -23.34
N LYS A 8 -22.50 15.31 -24.54
CA LYS A 8 -23.24 14.15 -25.08
C LYS A 8 -22.26 13.04 -25.48
N GLY A 9 -22.55 11.82 -25.03
CA GLY A 9 -21.72 10.64 -25.34
C GLY A 9 -20.59 10.40 -24.34
N TYR A 10 -19.87 9.29 -24.50
CA TYR A 10 -18.74 8.94 -23.63
C TYR A 10 -17.49 9.76 -24.00
N PHE A 11 -16.68 10.15 -23.03
CA PHE A 11 -15.43 10.87 -23.31
C PHE A 11 -14.42 9.97 -24.01
N LEU A 12 -14.02 10.35 -25.23
CA LEU A 12 -12.98 9.65 -25.99
C LEU A 12 -11.69 10.48 -25.92
N PRO A 13 -10.64 10.01 -25.21
CA PRO A 13 -9.38 10.70 -25.16
C PRO A 13 -8.69 10.67 -26.54
N GLY A 14 -7.98 11.75 -26.88
CA GLY A 14 -7.14 11.79 -28.07
C GLY A 14 -5.88 10.92 -27.94
N PRO A 15 -5.07 10.82 -29.01
CA PRO A 15 -3.81 10.07 -28.99
C PRO A 15 -2.89 10.51 -27.83
N SER A 16 -2.27 9.54 -27.16
CA SER A 16 -1.44 9.77 -25.97
C SER A 16 -0.20 8.89 -25.98
N ALA A 17 0.97 9.49 -25.71
CA ALA A 17 2.24 8.78 -25.59
C ALA A 17 2.45 8.15 -24.19
N TYR A 18 1.66 8.56 -23.18
CA TYR A 18 1.88 8.13 -21.79
C TYR A 18 1.89 6.61 -21.58
N PRO A 19 1.05 5.79 -22.24
CA PRO A 19 1.14 4.33 -22.11
C PRO A 19 2.49 3.77 -22.54
N ALA A 20 3.00 4.20 -23.70
CA ALA A 20 4.28 3.74 -24.23
C ALA A 20 5.47 4.22 -23.39
N MET A 21 5.41 5.48 -22.91
CA MET A 21 6.42 6.03 -22.00
C MET A 21 6.45 5.27 -20.67
N ALA A 22 5.28 4.98 -20.09
CA ALA A 22 5.20 4.23 -18.84
C ALA A 22 5.71 2.80 -19.00
N ALA A 23 5.37 2.12 -20.11
CA ALA A 23 5.89 0.79 -20.43
C ALA A 23 7.42 0.80 -20.58
N THR A 24 7.97 1.82 -21.25
CA THR A 24 9.43 1.98 -21.43
C THR A 24 10.14 2.21 -20.09
N GLY A 25 9.55 3.04 -19.22
CA GLY A 25 10.07 3.25 -17.86
C GLY A 25 10.05 1.96 -17.04
N ALA A 26 8.92 1.25 -17.03
CA ALA A 26 8.77 -0.01 -16.31
C ALA A 26 9.73 -1.10 -16.82
N LEU A 27 9.93 -1.19 -18.14
CA LEU A 27 10.88 -2.15 -18.72
C LEU A 27 12.32 -1.81 -18.35
N THR A 28 12.69 -0.53 -18.42
CA THR A 28 14.02 -0.04 -18.00
C THR A 28 14.26 -0.34 -16.51
N MET A 29 13.26 -0.13 -15.66
CA MET A 29 13.32 -0.51 -14.24
C MET A 29 13.56 -2.01 -14.07
N ALA A 30 12.81 -2.85 -14.79
CA ALA A 30 12.92 -4.31 -14.70
C ALA A 30 14.34 -4.79 -15.06
N PHE A 31 14.87 -4.33 -16.20
CA PHE A 31 16.24 -4.66 -16.61
C PHE A 31 17.28 -4.11 -15.62
N GLY A 32 17.12 -2.88 -15.15
CA GLY A 32 18.00 -2.28 -14.15
C GLY A 32 18.06 -3.10 -12.87
N LEU A 33 16.90 -3.53 -12.35
CA LEU A 33 16.82 -4.36 -11.15
C LEU A 33 17.50 -5.72 -11.37
N THR A 34 17.25 -6.38 -12.51
CA THR A 34 17.92 -7.65 -12.86
C THR A 34 19.42 -7.47 -12.93
N PHE A 35 19.91 -6.43 -13.61
CA PHE A 35 21.34 -6.16 -13.74
C PHE A 35 21.98 -5.85 -12.40
N TRP A 36 21.33 -5.03 -11.58
CA TRP A 36 21.82 -4.68 -10.26
C TRP A 36 21.98 -5.92 -9.37
N PHE A 37 20.94 -6.76 -9.26
CA PHE A 37 20.98 -7.93 -8.38
C PHE A 37 21.90 -9.05 -8.89
N ASN A 38 22.27 -9.04 -10.18
CA ASN A 38 23.23 -9.97 -10.75
C ASN A 38 24.65 -9.39 -10.88
N GLY A 39 24.93 -8.22 -10.29
CA GLY A 39 26.27 -7.63 -10.25
C GLY A 39 26.76 -7.08 -11.59
N VAL A 40 25.87 -6.84 -12.55
CA VAL A 40 26.21 -6.20 -13.83
C VAL A 40 26.49 -4.71 -13.59
N PRO A 41 27.61 -4.16 -14.09
CA PRO A 41 27.94 -2.74 -13.91
C PRO A 41 26.80 -1.81 -14.34
N HIS A 42 26.56 -0.76 -13.54
CA HIS A 42 25.55 0.28 -13.79
C HIS A 42 24.08 -0.18 -13.81
N GLY A 43 23.76 -1.39 -13.32
CA GLY A 43 22.38 -1.85 -13.20
C GLY A 43 21.53 -0.99 -12.25
N ASP A 44 22.12 -0.53 -11.15
CA ASP A 44 21.53 0.39 -10.17
C ASP A 44 21.15 1.74 -10.81
N LEU A 45 22.07 2.35 -11.56
CA LEU A 45 21.82 3.58 -12.30
C LEU A 45 20.67 3.39 -13.30
N LEU A 46 20.68 2.29 -14.06
CA LEU A 46 19.62 1.97 -15.01
C LEU A 46 18.26 1.85 -14.32
N PHE A 47 18.21 1.20 -13.16
CA PHE A 47 17.01 1.10 -12.34
C PHE A 47 16.47 2.48 -11.93
N PHE A 48 17.32 3.34 -11.36
CA PHE A 48 16.90 4.67 -10.90
C PHE A 48 16.50 5.60 -12.05
N LEU A 49 17.15 5.51 -13.22
CA LEU A 49 16.72 6.22 -14.42
C LEU A 49 15.35 5.75 -14.91
N GLY A 50 15.13 4.44 -14.95
CA GLY A 50 13.83 3.85 -15.27
C GLY A 50 12.74 4.30 -14.29
N LEU A 51 13.05 4.29 -12.99
CA LEU A 51 12.13 4.70 -11.92
C LEU A 51 11.75 6.18 -12.05
N PHE A 52 12.73 7.05 -12.24
CA PHE A 52 12.49 8.47 -12.48
C PHE A 52 11.59 8.68 -13.70
N PHE A 53 11.89 8.02 -14.82
CA PHE A 53 11.10 8.15 -16.05
C PHE A 53 9.67 7.64 -15.89
N PHE A 54 9.49 6.52 -15.18
CA PHE A 54 8.18 5.95 -14.87
C PHE A 54 7.34 6.90 -13.99
N VAL A 55 7.92 7.39 -12.88
CA VAL A 55 7.26 8.32 -11.95
C VAL A 55 6.93 9.64 -12.64
N PHE A 56 7.87 10.19 -13.41
CA PHE A 56 7.64 11.41 -14.20
C PHE A 56 6.48 11.23 -15.18
N THR A 57 6.45 10.12 -15.91
CA THR A 57 5.36 9.81 -16.85
C THR A 57 4.01 9.74 -16.13
N LYS A 58 3.93 9.04 -14.99
CA LYS A 58 2.71 8.96 -14.17
C LYS A 58 2.28 10.33 -13.66
N PHE A 59 3.20 11.14 -13.17
CA PHE A 59 2.90 12.51 -12.70
C PHE A 59 2.28 13.36 -13.82
N ARG A 60 2.86 13.33 -15.03
CA ARG A 60 2.34 14.06 -16.20
C ARG A 60 0.99 13.51 -16.66
N TRP A 61 0.81 12.19 -16.67
CA TRP A 61 -0.44 11.55 -17.07
C TRP A 61 -1.57 11.89 -16.11
N PHE A 62 -1.37 11.75 -14.80
CA PHE A 62 -2.39 12.14 -13.82
C PHE A 62 -2.72 13.63 -13.88
N GLY A 63 -1.72 14.50 -14.08
CA GLY A 63 -1.94 15.92 -14.32
C GLY A 63 -2.83 16.20 -15.53
N LYS A 64 -2.67 15.42 -16.61
CA LYS A 64 -3.54 15.51 -17.79
C LYS A 64 -4.98 15.08 -17.47
N THR A 65 -5.17 13.97 -16.78
CA THR A 65 -6.50 13.50 -16.37
C THR A 65 -7.21 14.50 -15.46
N ILE A 66 -6.48 15.14 -14.55
CA ILE A 66 -7.00 16.24 -13.72
C ILE A 66 -7.44 17.39 -14.62
N SER A 67 -6.58 17.85 -15.53
CA SER A 67 -6.91 18.95 -16.44
C SER A 67 -8.12 18.65 -17.33
N GLU A 68 -8.32 17.41 -17.75
CA GLU A 68 -9.49 16.99 -18.54
C GLU A 68 -10.77 17.00 -17.70
N SER A 69 -10.67 16.61 -16.44
CA SER A 69 -11.77 16.70 -15.47
C SER A 69 -12.19 18.15 -15.23
N GLU A 70 -11.24 19.04 -14.92
CA GLU A 70 -11.52 20.47 -14.66
C GLU A 70 -12.03 21.21 -15.91
N ALA A 71 -11.67 20.73 -17.11
CA ALA A 71 -12.21 21.24 -18.37
C ALA A 71 -13.65 20.78 -18.66
N GLY A 72 -14.29 20.04 -17.75
CA GLY A 72 -15.67 19.57 -17.88
C GLY A 72 -15.86 18.48 -18.93
N LYS A 73 -14.79 17.74 -19.30
CA LYS A 73 -14.86 16.68 -20.32
C LYS A 73 -15.46 15.38 -19.80
N HIS A 74 -15.48 15.18 -18.48
CA HIS A 74 -16.02 13.99 -17.85
C HIS A 74 -17.49 14.20 -17.51
N ASN A 75 -18.35 13.32 -18.01
CA ASN A 75 -19.76 13.25 -17.62
C ASN A 75 -20.01 12.11 -16.63
N LEU A 76 -21.27 11.93 -16.24
CA LEU A 76 -21.68 10.91 -15.27
C LEU A 76 -21.33 9.48 -15.71
N ALA A 77 -21.35 9.19 -17.02
CA ALA A 77 -20.97 7.86 -17.52
C ALA A 77 -19.47 7.59 -17.27
N VAL A 78 -18.61 8.59 -17.51
CA VAL A 78 -17.17 8.50 -17.23
C VAL A 78 -16.91 8.39 -15.72
N ASP A 79 -17.61 9.18 -14.90
CA ASP A 79 -17.53 9.09 -13.43
C ASP A 79 -17.88 7.68 -12.92
N THR A 80 -18.96 7.10 -13.45
CA THR A 80 -19.38 5.72 -13.13
C THR A 80 -18.30 4.71 -13.50
N SER A 81 -17.68 4.85 -14.68
CA SER A 81 -16.58 3.96 -15.09
C SER A 81 -15.36 4.09 -14.19
N PHE A 82 -15.00 5.31 -13.75
CA PHE A 82 -13.88 5.49 -12.83
C PHE A 82 -14.14 4.87 -11.47
N ARG A 83 -15.36 4.94 -10.94
CA ARG A 83 -15.75 4.26 -9.69
C ARG A 83 -15.61 2.76 -9.79
N TRP A 84 -16.12 2.14 -10.86
CA TRP A 84 -15.95 0.71 -11.10
C TRP A 84 -14.48 0.33 -11.28
N SER A 85 -13.71 1.16 -11.97
CA SER A 85 -12.26 0.93 -12.15
C SER A 85 -11.53 0.94 -10.80
N MET A 86 -11.88 1.87 -9.92
CA MET A 86 -11.32 1.94 -8.57
C MET A 86 -11.72 0.72 -7.73
N SER A 87 -12.99 0.28 -7.80
CA SER A 87 -13.44 -0.92 -7.10
C SER A 87 -12.70 -2.19 -7.57
N TRP A 88 -12.52 -2.36 -8.88
CA TRP A 88 -11.76 -3.49 -9.43
C TRP A 88 -10.28 -3.44 -9.07
N PHE A 89 -9.69 -2.24 -9.05
CA PHE A 89 -8.33 -2.03 -8.58
C PHE A 89 -8.19 -2.46 -7.11
N ILE A 90 -9.03 -1.95 -6.20
CA ILE A 90 -9.01 -2.36 -4.78
C ILE A 90 -9.23 -3.86 -4.64
N PHE A 91 -10.16 -4.45 -5.39
CA PHE A 91 -10.37 -5.89 -5.36
C PHE A 91 -9.11 -6.67 -5.76
N SER A 92 -8.38 -6.22 -6.78
CA SER A 92 -7.11 -6.85 -7.15
C SER A 92 -6.04 -6.71 -6.05
N GLU A 93 -6.00 -5.58 -5.34
CA GLU A 93 -5.10 -5.40 -4.19
C GLU A 93 -5.48 -6.31 -3.01
N VAL A 94 -6.79 -6.52 -2.75
CA VAL A 94 -7.26 -7.50 -1.77
C VAL A 94 -6.78 -8.91 -2.13
N MET A 95 -6.88 -9.30 -3.40
CA MET A 95 -6.42 -10.61 -3.88
C MET A 95 -4.88 -10.75 -3.78
N PHE A 96 -4.14 -9.66 -4.02
CA PHE A 96 -2.70 -9.62 -3.81
C PHE A 96 -2.35 -9.91 -2.35
N PHE A 97 -2.95 -9.22 -1.37
CA PHE A 97 -2.74 -9.52 0.05
C PHE A 97 -3.24 -10.91 0.46
N ALA A 98 -4.35 -11.38 -0.12
CA ALA A 98 -4.87 -12.72 0.15
C ALA A 98 -3.85 -13.82 -0.18
N SER A 99 -2.98 -13.63 -1.18
CA SER A 99 -1.90 -14.57 -1.49
C SER A 99 -0.87 -14.66 -0.36
N PHE A 100 -0.49 -13.53 0.26
CA PHE A 100 0.45 -13.52 1.38
C PHE A 100 -0.17 -14.06 2.67
N PHE A 101 -1.42 -13.71 2.96
CA PHE A 101 -2.15 -14.30 4.09
C PHE A 101 -2.34 -15.81 3.89
N GLY A 102 -2.62 -16.26 2.66
CA GLY A 102 -2.67 -17.66 2.31
C GLY A 102 -1.34 -18.37 2.55
N ALA A 103 -0.21 -17.75 2.18
CA ALA A 103 1.12 -18.27 2.46
C ALA A 103 1.42 -18.38 3.97
N LEU A 104 1.06 -17.35 4.75
CA LEU A 104 1.19 -17.37 6.21
C LEU A 104 0.34 -18.50 6.84
N TYR A 105 -0.93 -18.58 6.45
CA TYR A 105 -1.87 -19.58 6.94
C TYR A 105 -1.39 -21.00 6.60
N TYR A 106 -1.02 -21.25 5.34
CA TYR A 106 -0.54 -22.55 4.90
C TYR A 106 0.73 -22.97 5.66
N SER A 107 1.64 -22.02 5.88
CA SER A 107 2.88 -22.27 6.60
C SER A 107 2.63 -22.65 8.07
N ARG A 108 1.78 -21.89 8.76
CA ARG A 108 1.48 -22.09 10.19
C ARG A 108 0.60 -23.30 10.46
N VAL A 109 -0.44 -23.52 9.65
CA VAL A 109 -1.49 -24.51 9.94
C VAL A 109 -1.21 -25.87 9.32
N TYR A 110 -0.48 -25.93 8.20
CA TYR A 110 -0.19 -27.20 7.53
C TYR A 110 1.30 -27.53 7.54
N SER A 111 2.15 -26.65 7.02
CA SER A 111 3.57 -26.99 6.80
C SER A 111 4.34 -27.24 8.09
N LEU A 112 4.18 -26.37 9.09
CA LEU A 112 4.87 -26.49 10.38
C LEU A 112 4.44 -27.73 11.18
N PRO A 113 3.13 -28.01 11.36
CA PRO A 113 2.68 -29.24 12.00
C PRO A 113 3.19 -30.50 11.31
N ASP A 114 3.13 -30.56 9.97
CA ASP A 114 3.60 -31.71 9.18
C ASP A 114 5.10 -31.97 9.33
N LEU A 115 5.92 -30.91 9.28
CA LEU A 115 7.37 -31.00 9.53
C LEU A 115 7.70 -31.40 10.97
N SER A 116 6.82 -31.10 11.93
CA SER A 116 6.99 -31.50 13.33
C SER A 116 6.44 -32.89 13.66
N ALA A 117 5.74 -33.53 12.72
CA ALA A 117 5.11 -34.82 12.91
C ALA A 117 6.13 -35.96 13.04
N LEU A 118 5.67 -37.09 13.59
CA LEU A 118 6.53 -38.23 13.93
C LEU A 118 7.30 -38.78 12.71
N HIS A 119 6.68 -38.78 11.52
CA HIS A 119 7.33 -39.27 10.30
C HIS A 119 8.51 -38.37 9.87
N SER A 120 8.39 -37.06 10.06
CA SER A 120 9.41 -36.07 9.71
C SER A 120 10.59 -36.07 10.69
N LYS A 121 10.40 -36.60 11.92
CA LYS A 121 11.46 -36.73 12.94
C LYS A 121 12.61 -37.65 12.50
N ILE A 122 12.37 -38.54 11.53
CA ILE A 122 13.42 -39.37 10.95
C ILE A 122 14.46 -38.51 10.21
N LEU A 123 14.00 -37.47 9.50
CA LEU A 123 14.86 -36.54 8.76
C LEU A 123 15.34 -35.39 9.66
N TRP A 124 14.46 -34.87 10.51
CA TRP A 124 14.69 -33.66 11.30
C TRP A 124 14.36 -33.88 12.79
N PRO A 125 15.16 -34.67 13.52
CA PRO A 125 14.83 -35.08 14.89
C PRO A 125 14.69 -33.90 15.86
N ALA A 126 15.51 -32.86 15.66
CA ALA A 126 15.54 -31.66 16.50
C ALA A 126 14.53 -30.57 16.09
N PHE A 127 13.79 -30.74 14.98
CA PHE A 127 12.84 -29.73 14.52
C PHE A 127 11.62 -29.62 15.45
N SER A 128 11.24 -28.39 15.82
CA SER A 128 9.99 -28.10 16.53
C SER A 128 9.07 -27.24 15.67
N GLY A 129 7.77 -27.54 15.71
CA GLY A 129 6.73 -26.76 15.02
C GLY A 129 6.38 -25.46 15.75
N ALA A 130 7.37 -24.78 16.33
CA ALA A 130 7.17 -23.51 17.02
C ALA A 130 7.06 -22.34 16.03
N TRP A 131 6.42 -21.25 16.49
CA TRP A 131 6.33 -19.98 15.75
C TRP A 131 6.82 -18.85 16.67
N PRO A 132 7.93 -18.16 16.35
CA PRO A 132 8.76 -18.27 15.15
C PRO A 132 9.49 -19.61 15.01
N SER A 133 9.66 -20.09 13.77
CA SER A 133 10.42 -21.32 13.49
C SER A 133 11.86 -21.00 13.08
N VAL A 134 12.83 -21.72 13.64
CA VAL A 134 14.25 -21.70 13.23
C VAL A 134 14.54 -22.70 12.09
N GLY A 135 13.51 -23.32 11.53
CA GLY A 135 13.60 -24.25 10.40
C GLY A 135 14.33 -25.57 10.72
N PRO A 136 14.23 -26.55 9.81
CA PRO A 136 15.04 -27.76 9.89
C PRO A 136 16.51 -27.41 9.54
N ALA A 137 17.46 -28.02 10.26
CA ALA A 137 18.92 -27.87 10.08
C ALA A 137 19.65 -26.69 10.77
N GLY A 138 18.96 -25.83 11.53
CA GLY A 138 19.63 -24.76 12.30
C GLY A 138 20.35 -23.71 11.44
N LEU A 139 19.97 -23.60 10.16
CA LEU A 139 20.54 -22.66 9.20
C LEU A 139 20.03 -21.23 9.39
N ILE A 140 18.94 -21.05 10.14
CA ILE A 140 18.32 -19.76 10.38
C ILE A 140 18.97 -19.13 11.63
N PRO A 141 19.40 -17.85 11.57
CA PRO A 141 19.91 -17.14 12.74
C PRO A 141 18.94 -17.21 13.91
N ASN A 142 19.46 -17.27 15.15
CA ASN A 142 18.62 -17.29 16.35
C ASN A 142 17.70 -16.07 16.42
N ILE A 143 16.43 -16.26 16.05
CA ILE A 143 15.33 -15.35 16.34
C ILE A 143 15.07 -15.47 17.84
N LYS A 144 15.15 -14.36 18.58
CA LYS A 144 14.93 -14.39 20.04
C LYS A 144 13.49 -14.71 20.38
N GLU A 145 12.57 -14.00 19.76
CA GLU A 145 11.13 -14.08 19.98
C GLU A 145 10.36 -13.48 18.80
N ALA A 146 9.05 -13.72 18.76
CA ALA A 146 8.17 -13.01 17.83
C ALA A 146 8.07 -11.53 18.20
N MET A 147 7.75 -10.68 17.22
CA MET A 147 7.43 -9.29 17.48
C MET A 147 6.18 -9.20 18.36
N ASP A 148 6.31 -8.57 19.52
CA ASP A 148 5.21 -8.39 20.47
C ASP A 148 4.17 -7.40 19.91
N PRO A 149 2.86 -7.67 20.06
CA PRO A 149 1.80 -6.74 19.64
C PRO A 149 1.83 -5.40 20.37
N TRP A 150 2.48 -5.32 21.54
CA TRP A 150 2.54 -4.14 22.40
C TRP A 150 3.98 -3.62 22.57
N PRO A 151 4.20 -2.29 22.62
CA PRO A 151 3.22 -1.22 22.43
C PRO A 151 3.10 -0.75 20.97
N ILE A 152 4.12 -0.98 20.13
CA ILE A 152 4.25 -0.30 18.84
C ILE A 152 3.14 -0.70 17.85
N PRO A 153 2.85 -1.99 17.61
CA PRO A 153 1.76 -2.37 16.71
C PRO A 153 0.39 -1.86 17.18
N THR A 154 0.13 -1.85 18.49
CA THR A 154 -1.12 -1.27 19.03
C THR A 154 -1.20 0.25 18.83
N ILE A 155 -0.10 0.99 19.05
CA ILE A 155 -0.04 2.43 18.75
C ILE A 155 -0.29 2.67 17.26
N ASN A 156 0.32 1.89 16.38
CA ASN A 156 0.11 1.97 14.93
C ASN A 156 -1.35 1.72 14.54
N THR A 157 -2.00 0.76 15.21
CA THR A 157 -3.44 0.52 15.05
C THR A 157 -4.28 1.73 15.45
N ALA A 158 -3.97 2.35 16.59
CA ALA A 158 -4.66 3.56 17.02
C ALA A 158 -4.44 4.75 16.06
N LEU A 159 -3.21 4.91 15.53
CA LEU A 159 -2.88 5.95 14.56
C LEU A 159 -3.67 5.79 13.26
N LEU A 160 -3.69 4.60 12.66
CA LEU A 160 -4.42 4.36 11.41
C LEU A 160 -5.93 4.50 11.58
N LEU A 161 -6.52 3.88 12.61
CA LEU A 161 -7.97 4.01 12.86
C LEU A 161 -8.38 5.47 13.12
N SER A 162 -7.56 6.22 13.86
CA SER A 162 -7.77 7.65 14.04
C SER A 162 -7.67 8.41 12.72
N SER A 163 -6.71 8.07 11.85
CA SER A 163 -6.54 8.69 10.54
C SER A 163 -7.73 8.44 9.61
N GLY A 164 -8.32 7.24 9.66
CA GLY A 164 -9.55 6.89 8.94
C GLY A 164 -10.76 7.67 9.43
N LEU A 165 -10.88 7.86 10.75
CA LEU A 165 -11.91 8.71 11.34
C LEU A 165 -11.75 10.17 10.88
N THR A 166 -10.55 10.74 10.97
CA THR A 166 -10.31 12.13 10.54
C THR A 166 -10.55 12.30 9.05
N LEU A 167 -10.26 11.29 8.22
CA LEU A 167 -10.53 11.30 6.79
C LEU A 167 -12.04 11.32 6.50
N THR A 168 -12.80 10.50 7.22
CA THR A 168 -14.27 10.48 7.13
C THR A 168 -14.86 11.84 7.51
N ILE A 169 -14.36 12.47 8.58
CA ILE A 169 -14.80 13.82 8.97
C ILE A 169 -14.44 14.84 7.89
N SER A 170 -13.26 14.74 7.28
CA SER A 170 -12.87 15.57 6.14
C SER A 170 -13.84 15.43 4.96
N HIS A 171 -14.27 14.20 4.63
CA HIS A 171 -15.21 13.96 3.54
C HIS A 171 -16.56 14.59 3.82
N HIS A 172 -17.11 14.40 5.03
CA HIS A 172 -18.37 15.01 5.43
C HIS A 172 -18.30 16.54 5.41
N ALA A 173 -17.18 17.13 5.86
CA ALA A 173 -16.96 18.57 5.79
C ALA A 173 -16.95 19.08 4.35
N LEU A 174 -16.34 18.36 3.40
CA LEU A 174 -16.36 18.71 1.99
C LEU A 174 -17.78 18.67 1.42
N ARG A 175 -18.55 17.62 1.72
CA ARG A 175 -19.95 17.49 1.28
C ARG A 175 -20.87 18.55 1.89
N ALA A 176 -20.57 19.02 3.10
CA ALA A 176 -21.24 20.16 3.72
C ALA A 176 -20.73 21.53 3.21
N SER A 177 -19.88 21.55 2.18
CA SER A 177 -19.24 22.76 1.64
C SER A 177 -18.36 23.53 2.66
N HIS A 178 -17.96 22.89 3.76
CA HIS A 178 -17.05 23.42 4.77
C HIS A 178 -15.59 23.15 4.40
N ARG A 179 -15.12 23.77 3.32
CA ARG A 179 -13.80 23.50 2.74
C ARG A 179 -12.62 23.69 3.69
N LYS A 180 -12.62 24.73 4.53
CA LYS A 180 -11.56 24.95 5.54
C LYS A 180 -11.45 23.78 6.52
N ASN A 181 -12.59 23.27 6.99
CA ASN A 181 -12.63 22.12 7.89
C ASN A 181 -12.15 20.85 7.18
N ALA A 182 -12.57 20.64 5.92
CA ALA A 182 -12.10 19.51 5.12
C ALA A 182 -10.55 19.53 4.99
N ILE A 183 -9.96 20.69 4.70
CA ILE A 183 -8.50 20.85 4.62
C ILE A 183 -7.84 20.50 5.95
N LEU A 184 -8.34 21.02 7.07
CA LEU A 184 -7.79 20.78 8.41
C LEU A 184 -7.80 19.28 8.78
N TRP A 185 -8.94 18.61 8.57
CA TRP A 185 -9.07 17.19 8.90
C TRP A 185 -8.24 16.30 7.97
N MET A 186 -8.14 16.64 6.68
CA MET A 186 -7.25 15.95 5.73
C MET A 186 -5.77 16.09 6.12
N MET A 187 -5.33 17.26 6.58
CA MET A 187 -3.96 17.44 7.08
C MET A 187 -3.69 16.56 8.30
N LEU A 188 -4.66 16.44 9.22
CA LEU A 188 -4.53 15.57 10.39
C LEU A 188 -4.43 14.09 9.98
N THR A 189 -5.23 13.63 9.01
CA THR A 189 -5.08 12.28 8.43
C THR A 189 -3.67 12.02 7.93
N LEU A 190 -3.08 12.95 7.18
CA LEU A 190 -1.71 12.79 6.66
C LEU A 190 -0.65 12.77 7.76
N ILE A 191 -0.80 13.60 8.80
CA ILE A 191 0.13 13.61 9.95
C ILE A 191 0.09 12.25 10.67
N LEU A 192 -1.11 11.71 10.91
CA LEU A 192 -1.26 10.41 11.55
C LEU A 192 -0.70 9.27 10.68
N GLY A 193 -0.95 9.30 9.37
CA GLY A 193 -0.37 8.32 8.43
C GLY A 193 1.15 8.40 8.35
N PHE A 194 1.73 9.60 8.42
CA PHE A 194 3.18 9.77 8.48
C PHE A 194 3.76 9.27 9.80
N ALA A 195 3.10 9.52 10.92
CA ALA A 195 3.48 8.99 12.23
C ALA A 195 3.49 7.46 12.24
N PHE A 196 2.50 6.81 11.62
CA PHE A 196 2.47 5.35 11.44
C PHE A 196 3.72 4.86 10.70
N LEU A 197 4.12 5.49 9.59
CA LEU A 197 5.30 5.09 8.83
C LEU A 197 6.60 5.23 9.64
N LEU A 198 6.72 6.27 10.47
CA LEU A 198 7.87 6.43 11.37
C LEU A 198 7.92 5.33 12.44
N CYS A 199 6.78 5.01 13.06
CA CYS A 199 6.68 3.90 14.01
C CYS A 199 6.98 2.55 13.35
N GLN A 200 6.54 2.33 12.11
CA GLN A 200 6.86 1.13 11.33
C GLN A 200 8.36 1.02 11.03
N ALA A 201 9.01 2.12 10.68
CA ALA A 201 10.45 2.16 10.47
C ALA A 201 11.23 1.83 11.76
N TYR A 202 10.78 2.36 12.90
CA TYR A 202 11.33 2.02 14.20
C TYR A 202 11.15 0.52 14.53
N GLU A 203 9.96 -0.03 14.28
CA GLU A 203 9.69 -1.45 14.47
C GLU A 203 10.65 -2.32 13.65
N TYR A 204 10.89 -1.98 12.38
CA TYR A 204 11.84 -2.72 11.53
C TYR A 204 13.27 -2.65 12.04
N HIS A 205 13.70 -1.49 12.51
CA HIS A 205 15.01 -1.35 13.14
C HIS A 205 15.12 -2.23 14.39
N HIS A 206 14.09 -2.23 15.25
CA HIS A 206 14.05 -3.08 16.44
C HIS A 206 14.03 -4.58 16.09
N ALA A 207 13.22 -4.98 15.10
CA ALA A 207 13.15 -6.34 14.59
C ALA A 207 14.53 -6.84 14.14
N TYR A 208 15.25 -6.01 13.38
CA TYR A 208 16.52 -6.38 12.79
C TYR A 208 17.67 -6.43 13.81
N GLU A 209 17.81 -5.39 14.63
CA GLU A 209 18.95 -5.23 15.55
C GLU A 209 18.76 -5.95 16.88
N VAL A 210 17.54 -5.95 17.43
CA VAL A 210 17.28 -6.49 18.78
C VAL A 210 16.79 -7.93 18.73
N LEU A 211 15.83 -8.23 17.85
CA LEU A 211 15.17 -9.54 17.79
C LEU A 211 15.84 -10.52 16.81
N GLY A 212 16.70 -10.03 15.91
CA GLY A 212 17.36 -10.84 14.89
C GLY A 212 16.40 -11.32 13.78
N ILE A 213 15.23 -10.70 13.65
CA ILE A 213 14.25 -10.97 12.61
C ILE A 213 14.73 -10.26 11.34
N LYS A 214 15.12 -11.04 10.33
CA LYS A 214 15.58 -10.58 9.02
C LYS A 214 14.74 -11.22 7.93
N LEU A 215 14.79 -10.67 6.71
CA LEU A 215 14.14 -11.30 5.55
C LEU A 215 14.67 -12.73 5.29
N SER A 216 15.94 -12.98 5.67
CA SER A 216 16.59 -14.30 5.61
C SER A 216 16.31 -15.20 6.82
N SER A 217 15.54 -14.74 7.81
CA SER A 217 15.23 -15.51 9.04
C SER A 217 14.08 -16.49 8.82
N GLY A 218 14.17 -17.28 7.75
CA GLY A 218 13.19 -18.31 7.41
C GLY A 218 11.79 -17.78 7.09
N ILE A 219 10.80 -18.66 7.25
CA ILE A 219 9.40 -18.37 6.90
C ILE A 219 8.78 -17.28 7.78
N TYR A 220 9.19 -17.17 9.06
CA TYR A 220 8.72 -16.12 9.95
C TYR A 220 9.16 -14.74 9.45
N GLY A 221 10.47 -14.55 9.29
CA GLY A 221 11.01 -13.26 8.86
C GLY A 221 10.55 -12.87 7.46
N SER A 222 10.52 -13.81 6.51
CA SER A 222 10.06 -13.53 5.15
C SER A 222 8.59 -13.15 5.10
N THR A 223 7.70 -13.90 5.76
CA THR A 223 6.26 -13.57 5.77
C THR A 223 6.00 -12.27 6.53
N PHE A 224 6.66 -12.06 7.68
CA PHE A 224 6.55 -10.81 8.46
C PHE A 224 6.86 -9.59 7.60
N PHE A 225 8.08 -9.49 7.04
CA PHE A 225 8.49 -8.31 6.27
C PHE A 225 7.76 -8.16 4.94
N MET A 226 7.35 -9.26 4.29
CA MET A 226 6.59 -9.15 3.04
C MET A 226 5.18 -8.63 3.30
N LEU A 227 4.48 -9.15 4.32
CA LEU A 227 3.13 -8.72 4.70
C LEU A 227 3.11 -7.27 5.19
N THR A 228 3.93 -6.94 6.19
CA THR A 228 3.97 -5.59 6.78
C THR A 228 4.66 -4.59 5.84
N GLY A 229 5.66 -5.03 5.07
CA GLY A 229 6.39 -4.20 4.11
C GLY A 229 5.53 -3.76 2.94
N PHE A 230 4.79 -4.68 2.31
CA PHE A 230 3.85 -4.29 1.27
C PHE A 230 2.74 -3.43 1.82
N HIS A 231 2.23 -3.70 3.02
CA HIS A 231 1.25 -2.80 3.65
C HIS A 231 1.80 -1.40 3.88
N GLY A 232 3.00 -1.26 4.45
CA GLY A 232 3.67 0.02 4.62
C GLY A 232 3.88 0.77 3.28
N PHE A 233 4.21 0.05 2.21
CA PHE A 233 4.26 0.62 0.86
C PHE A 233 2.88 1.14 0.39
N HIS A 234 1.80 0.42 0.67
CA HIS A 234 0.45 0.88 0.36
C HIS A 234 0.03 2.09 1.19
N VAL A 235 0.40 2.16 2.47
CA VAL A 235 0.19 3.35 3.33
C VAL A 235 0.93 4.56 2.73
N PHE A 236 2.19 4.38 2.31
CA PHE A 236 2.96 5.44 1.65
C PHE A 236 2.32 5.92 0.34
N LEU A 237 1.87 4.99 -0.52
CA LEU A 237 1.16 5.34 -1.75
C LEU A 237 -0.16 6.05 -1.46
N GLY A 238 -0.94 5.56 -0.50
CA GLY A 238 -2.18 6.19 -0.06
C GLY A 238 -1.94 7.60 0.46
N GLY A 239 -0.86 7.82 1.22
CA GLY A 239 -0.49 9.12 1.76
C GLY A 239 -0.07 10.09 0.66
N THR A 240 0.59 9.58 -0.38
CA THR A 240 0.92 10.36 -1.58
C THR A 240 -0.34 10.76 -2.34
N MET A 241 -1.31 9.85 -2.53
CA MET A 241 -2.60 10.15 -3.17
C MET A 241 -3.39 11.19 -2.36
N LEU A 242 -3.50 11.01 -1.04
CA LEU A 242 -4.16 11.96 -0.15
C LEU A 242 -3.47 13.32 -0.12
N SER A 243 -2.14 13.37 -0.24
CA SER A 243 -1.40 14.63 -0.36
C SER A 243 -1.76 15.37 -1.65
N VAL A 244 -1.87 14.66 -2.78
CA VAL A 244 -2.35 15.24 -4.05
C VAL A 244 -3.79 15.75 -3.90
N VAL A 245 -4.67 14.98 -3.26
CA VAL A 245 -6.05 15.39 -2.97
C VAL A 245 -6.09 16.62 -2.06
N LEU A 246 -5.25 16.71 -1.04
CA LEU A 246 -5.12 17.88 -0.17
C LEU A 246 -4.73 19.13 -0.98
N PHE A 247 -3.72 19.04 -1.85
CA PHE A 247 -3.34 20.18 -2.69
C PHE A 247 -4.47 20.62 -3.63
N ARG A 248 -5.20 19.68 -4.22
CA ARG A 248 -6.39 19.98 -5.04
C ARG A 248 -7.52 20.59 -4.23
N LEU A 249 -7.71 20.12 -2.99
CA LEU A 249 -8.67 20.69 -2.04
C LEU A 249 -8.29 22.12 -1.63
N ILE A 250 -6.99 22.43 -1.47
CA ILE A 250 -6.47 23.78 -1.20
C ILE A 250 -6.58 24.69 -2.42
N ARG A 251 -6.56 24.15 -3.65
CA ARG A 251 -6.80 24.92 -4.89
C ARG A 251 -8.28 25.16 -5.16
N GLY A 252 -9.14 24.22 -4.78
CA GLY A 252 -10.59 24.35 -4.90
C GLY A 252 -11.17 23.55 -6.05
N ASP A 253 -10.45 22.52 -6.48
CA ASP A 253 -10.82 21.63 -7.59
C ASP A 253 -12.01 20.70 -7.24
N PHE A 254 -12.50 20.73 -6.00
CA PHE A 254 -13.57 19.84 -5.53
C PHE A 254 -14.80 20.63 -5.08
N THR A 255 -15.98 20.11 -5.43
CA THR A 255 -17.28 20.58 -4.95
C THR A 255 -18.00 19.48 -4.18
N ALA A 256 -19.07 19.84 -3.46
CA ALA A 256 -19.90 18.88 -2.73
C ALA A 256 -20.51 17.77 -3.62
N GLU A 257 -20.63 18.03 -4.93
CA GLU A 257 -21.22 17.12 -5.92
C GLU A 257 -20.15 16.46 -6.80
N HIS A 258 -19.03 17.13 -7.03
CA HIS A 258 -17.94 16.67 -7.90
C HIS A 258 -16.63 16.57 -7.12
N HIS A 259 -16.37 15.38 -6.57
CA HIS A 259 -15.18 15.09 -5.76
C HIS A 259 -14.73 13.63 -5.84
N PHE A 260 -14.94 12.96 -6.99
CA PHE A 260 -14.53 11.56 -7.17
C PHE A 260 -13.05 11.29 -6.83
N GLY A 261 -12.14 12.20 -7.21
CA GLY A 261 -10.71 12.04 -6.87
C GLY A 261 -10.44 11.98 -5.36
N PHE A 262 -11.24 12.70 -4.56
CA PHE A 262 -11.22 12.58 -3.11
C PHE A 262 -11.75 11.22 -2.66
N GLU A 263 -12.93 10.81 -3.17
CA GLU A 263 -13.58 9.56 -2.77
C GLU A 263 -12.73 8.33 -3.12
N ALA A 264 -12.11 8.30 -4.30
CA ALA A 264 -11.23 7.22 -4.72
C ALA A 264 -10.03 7.08 -3.77
N ALA A 265 -9.38 8.20 -3.41
CA ALA A 265 -8.28 8.17 -2.45
C ALA A 265 -8.75 7.77 -1.03
N ALA A 266 -9.95 8.18 -0.63
CA ALA A 266 -10.53 7.78 0.65
C ALA A 266 -10.88 6.29 0.71
N TRP A 267 -11.45 5.73 -0.36
CA TRP A 267 -11.70 4.29 -0.48
C TRP A 267 -10.40 3.49 -0.39
N TYR A 268 -9.35 3.96 -1.06
CA TYR A 268 -8.02 3.33 -0.97
C TYR A 268 -7.47 3.38 0.45
N TRP A 269 -7.56 4.52 1.14
CA TRP A 269 -7.08 4.66 2.51
C TRP A 269 -7.80 3.72 3.48
N HIS A 270 -9.13 3.63 3.39
CA HIS A 270 -9.89 2.69 4.21
C HIS A 270 -9.59 1.22 3.87
N PHE A 271 -9.30 0.90 2.61
CA PHE A 271 -8.79 -0.43 2.25
C PHE A 271 -7.48 -0.73 2.99
N VAL A 272 -6.54 0.22 3.02
CA VAL A 272 -5.27 0.09 3.75
C VAL A 272 -5.50 -0.08 5.26
N ASP A 273 -6.46 0.63 5.85
CA ASP A 273 -6.85 0.45 7.27
C ASP A 273 -7.34 -0.98 7.54
N VAL A 274 -8.20 -1.52 6.67
CA VAL A 274 -8.76 -2.87 6.83
C VAL A 274 -7.67 -3.94 6.72
N VAL A 275 -6.74 -3.81 5.77
CA VAL A 275 -5.60 -4.74 5.66
C VAL A 275 -4.72 -4.67 6.91
N TRP A 276 -4.51 -3.48 7.49
CA TRP A 276 -3.77 -3.35 8.74
C TRP A 276 -4.43 -4.12 9.89
N LEU A 277 -5.75 -4.03 10.04
CA LEU A 277 -6.45 -4.77 11.10
C LEU A 277 -6.27 -6.29 10.96
N LEU A 278 -6.30 -6.79 9.73
CA LEU A 278 -6.01 -8.21 9.47
C LEU A 278 -4.57 -8.56 9.82
N LEU A 279 -3.59 -7.70 9.47
CA LEU A 279 -2.20 -7.90 9.86
C LEU A 279 -2.03 -7.88 11.38
N TYR A 280 -2.62 -6.90 12.05
CA TYR A 280 -2.57 -6.76 13.50
C TYR A 280 -3.02 -8.04 14.19
N VAL A 281 -4.16 -8.62 13.79
CA VAL A 281 -4.64 -9.88 14.36
C VAL A 281 -3.80 -11.07 13.93
N LEU A 282 -3.59 -11.28 12.64
CA LEU A 282 -3.02 -12.53 12.11
C LEU A 282 -1.50 -12.64 12.29
N VAL A 283 -0.78 -11.52 12.27
CA VAL A 283 0.69 -11.51 12.33
C VAL A 283 1.19 -11.32 13.75
N TYR A 284 0.54 -10.46 14.55
CA TYR A 284 1.01 -10.09 15.88
C TYR A 284 0.35 -10.84 17.03
N TRP A 285 -0.95 -11.17 16.92
CA TRP A 285 -1.68 -11.85 18.00
C TRP A 285 -1.76 -13.36 17.84
N LEU A 286 -1.91 -13.83 16.60
CA LEU A 286 -1.89 -15.25 16.24
C LEU A 286 -0.51 -15.65 15.74
#